data_AF-A0A848GCK9-F1
#
_entry.id   AF-A0A848GCK9-F1
#
_cell.length_a   1.000
_cell.length_b   1.000
_cell.length_c   1.000
_cell.angle_alpha   90.00
_cell.angle_beta   90.00
_cell.angle_gamma   90.00
#
_symmetry.space_group_name_H-M   'P 1'
#
loop_
_entity.id
_entity.type
_entity.pdbx_description
1 polymer ?
#
loop_
_entity_poly.entity_id
_entity_poly.type
_entity_poly.pdbx_seq_one_letter_code
_entity_poly.pdbx_strand_id
1 'polypeptide(L)'
;MLTNNATGEVRLGVRGIVPQPGTVSNIATITAPNGAIDTNPANNTSGTIVTKVEQRLLQKLADLQLKKVLLNNEPLQTGGKAVFRITLTNAGPDSVQTIVVRDTLTGNLDLIGGIDVSAGVTHYDAVSKIVVHFPLP
;
A
#
# COMPACT_ATOMS: atom_id res chain seq x y z
N MET A 1 -44.18 -7.73 23.59
CA MET A 1 -44.01 -8.73 24.67
C MET A 1 -43.81 -10.08 24.00
N LEU A 2 -42.72 -10.78 24.29
CA LEU A 2 -42.50 -12.13 23.78
C LEU A 2 -43.40 -13.09 24.55
N THR A 3 -44.42 -13.64 23.90
CA THR A 3 -45.24 -14.73 24.46
C THR A 3 -44.52 -16.05 24.17
N ASN A 4 -43.74 -16.54 25.14
CA ASN A 4 -43.02 -17.81 25.01
C ASN A 4 -43.98 -18.99 25.25
N ASN A 5 -44.48 -19.59 24.17
CA ASN A 5 -44.99 -20.95 24.20
C ASN A 5 -43.81 -21.92 24.03
N ALA A 6 -43.31 -22.41 25.17
CA ALA A 6 -42.49 -23.61 25.50
C ALA A 6 -41.41 -24.20 24.55
N THR A 7 -41.28 -23.86 23.27
CA THR A 7 -40.26 -24.41 22.35
C THR A 7 -39.79 -23.44 21.25
N GLY A 8 -40.04 -22.14 21.40
CA GLY A 8 -39.63 -21.14 20.41
C GLY A 8 -38.16 -20.74 20.52
N GLU A 9 -37.38 -20.91 19.45
CA GLU A 9 -36.05 -20.32 19.32
C GLU A 9 -36.18 -18.86 18.82
N VAL A 10 -35.49 -17.92 19.49
CA VAL A 10 -35.35 -16.53 19.02
C VAL A 10 -33.88 -16.29 18.69
N ARG A 11 -33.60 -15.83 17.47
CA ARG A 11 -32.24 -15.53 17.00
C ARG A 11 -32.02 -14.02 16.90
N LEU A 12 -30.91 -13.54 17.45
CA LEU A 12 -30.47 -12.15 17.36
C LEU A 12 -29.17 -12.07 16.55
N GLY A 13 -29.14 -11.18 15.56
CA GLY A 13 -27.93 -10.87 14.79
C GLY A 13 -27.32 -9.55 15.25
N VAL A 14 -26.06 -9.58 15.72
CA VAL A 14 -25.31 -8.38 16.12
C VAL A 14 -24.30 -8.03 15.03
N ARG A 15 -24.25 -6.75 14.62
CA ARG A 15 -23.29 -6.22 13.64
C ARG A 15 -22.57 -5.01 14.24
N GLY A 16 -21.26 -4.93 14.06
CA GLY A 16 -20.42 -3.84 14.54
C GLY A 16 -19.20 -3.64 13.65
N ILE A 17 -18.56 -2.47 13.77
CA ILE A 17 -17.30 -2.14 13.10
C ILE A 17 -16.17 -2.27 14.13
N VAL A 18 -15.08 -2.93 13.75
CA VAL A 18 -13.86 -2.98 14.57
C VAL A 18 -12.87 -1.95 14.02
N PRO A 19 -12.63 -0.83 14.72
CA PRO A 19 -11.85 0.29 14.17
C PRO A 19 -10.34 0.06 14.20
N GLN A 20 -9.85 -0.90 14.98
CA GLN A 20 -8.42 -1.13 15.19
C GLN A 20 -8.08 -2.63 15.24
N PRO A 21 -6.85 -3.01 14.88
CA PRO A 21 -6.35 -4.37 15.09
C PRO A 21 -6.31 -4.74 16.57
N GLY A 22 -6.35 -6.03 16.87
CA GLY A 22 -6.30 -6.54 18.25
C GLY A 22 -7.22 -7.73 18.44
N THR A 23 -7.92 -7.76 19.57
CA THR A 23 -8.93 -8.78 19.86
C THR A 23 -10.27 -8.13 20.16
N VAL A 24 -11.34 -8.76 19.67
CA VAL A 24 -12.72 -8.44 20.04
C VAL A 24 -13.23 -9.56 20.92
N SER A 25 -13.81 -9.20 22.06
CA SER A 25 -14.46 -10.15 22.98
C SER A 25 -15.95 -9.79 23.09
N ASN A 26 -16.81 -10.80 23.03
CA ASN A 26 -18.25 -10.63 23.18
C ASN A 26 -18.85 -11.73 24.06
N ILE A 27 -19.78 -11.33 24.93
CA ILE A 27 -20.52 -12.20 25.85
C ILE A 27 -21.99 -11.77 25.86
N ALA A 28 -22.91 -12.74 25.91
CA ALA A 28 -24.35 -12.49 26.02
C ALA A 28 -24.84 -12.98 27.39
N THR A 29 -25.77 -12.22 27.98
CA THR A 29 -26.42 -12.60 29.24
C THR A 29 -27.93 -12.42 29.10
N ILE A 30 -28.67 -13.20 29.89
CA ILE A 30 -30.11 -13.07 30.04
C ILE A 30 -30.46 -13.01 31.54
N THR A 31 -31.56 -12.35 31.87
CA THR A 31 -32.06 -12.29 33.26
C THR A 31 -33.53 -12.64 33.25
N ALA A 32 -33.96 -13.46 34.21
CA ALA A 32 -35.35 -13.81 34.39
C ALA A 32 -36.19 -12.54 34.68
N PRO A 33 -37.35 -12.37 34.02
CA PRO A 33 -38.23 -11.25 34.29
C PRO A 33 -38.92 -11.41 35.65
N ASN A 34 -39.47 -10.32 36.19
CA ASN A 34 -40.17 -10.35 37.47
C ASN A 34 -41.35 -11.36 37.46
N GLY A 35 -41.47 -12.13 38.54
CA GLY A 35 -42.49 -13.16 38.70
C GLY A 35 -42.19 -14.50 38.01
N ALA A 36 -41.08 -14.61 37.26
CA ALA A 36 -40.62 -15.88 36.70
C ALA A 36 -39.50 -16.48 37.56
N ILE A 37 -39.54 -17.80 37.75
CA ILE A 37 -38.46 -18.57 38.38
C ILE A 37 -37.69 -19.29 37.29
N ASP A 38 -36.42 -18.92 37.15
CA ASP A 38 -35.46 -19.68 36.36
C ASP A 38 -34.86 -20.80 37.22
N THR A 39 -35.08 -22.04 36.82
CA THR A 39 -34.65 -23.24 37.54
C THR A 39 -33.19 -23.59 37.27
N ASN A 40 -32.52 -22.95 36.30
CA ASN A 40 -31.12 -23.19 35.96
C ASN A 40 -30.37 -21.88 35.64
N PRO A 41 -30.17 -20.98 36.62
CA PRO A 41 -29.51 -19.70 36.37
C PRO A 41 -28.05 -19.81 35.90
N ALA A 42 -27.42 -20.97 36.06
CA ALA A 42 -26.05 -21.20 35.62
C ALA A 42 -25.88 -21.14 34.09
N ASN A 43 -26.95 -21.26 33.31
CA ASN A 43 -26.92 -21.20 31.85
C ASN A 43 -27.28 -19.81 31.28
N ASN A 44 -27.48 -18.79 32.12
CA ASN A 44 -27.89 -17.45 31.71
C ASN A 44 -26.75 -16.58 31.14
N THR A 45 -25.55 -17.13 31.04
CA THR A 45 -24.37 -16.45 30.48
C THR A 45 -23.78 -17.32 29.39
N SER A 46 -23.58 -16.74 28.20
CA SER A 46 -22.92 -17.45 27.10
C SER A 46 -21.43 -17.67 27.40
N GLY A 47 -20.81 -18.57 26.65
CA GLY A 47 -19.35 -18.56 26.54
C GLY A 47 -18.85 -17.21 26.00
N THR A 48 -17.62 -16.83 26.38
CA THR A 48 -16.93 -15.68 25.79
C THR A 48 -16.41 -16.05 24.40
N ILE A 49 -16.81 -15.30 23.38
CA ILE A 49 -16.25 -15.44 22.04
C ILE A 49 -15.14 -14.40 21.87
N VAL A 50 -13.93 -14.87 21.55
CA VAL A 50 -12.77 -14.01 21.27
C VAL A 50 -12.41 -14.17 19.79
N THR A 51 -12.33 -13.06 19.08
CA THR A 51 -11.95 -13.02 17.66
C THR A 51 -10.72 -12.15 17.49
N LYS A 52 -9.69 -12.69 16.83
CA LYS A 52 -8.49 -11.94 16.45
C LYS A 52 -8.83 -11.05 15.24
N VAL A 53 -8.43 -9.79 15.31
CA VAL A 53 -8.57 -8.82 14.24
C VAL A 53 -7.19 -8.39 13.79
N GLU A 54 -6.85 -8.74 12.57
CA GLU A 54 -5.56 -8.41 11.99
C GLU A 54 -5.61 -7.07 11.25
N GLN A 55 -4.50 -6.35 11.28
CA GLN A 55 -4.35 -5.16 10.45
C GLN A 55 -4.21 -5.60 8.99
N ARG A 56 -5.11 -5.13 8.12
CA ARG A 56 -4.88 -5.24 6.68
C ARG A 56 -3.82 -4.21 6.29
N LEU A 57 -2.57 -4.65 6.16
CA LEU A 57 -1.49 -3.84 5.62
C LEU A 57 -1.71 -3.70 4.10
N LEU A 58 -2.16 -2.53 3.65
CA LEU A 58 -2.10 -2.15 2.24
C LEU A 58 -0.67 -1.72 1.93
N GLN A 59 0.23 -2.67 1.72
CA GLN A 59 1.55 -2.36 1.19
C GLN A 59 1.39 -1.95 -0.28
N LYS A 60 1.95 -0.79 -0.66
CA LYS A 60 2.06 -0.43 -2.07
C LYS A 60 3.06 -1.36 -2.74
N LEU A 61 2.60 -2.17 -3.68
CA LEU A 61 3.37 -3.08 -4.51
C LEU A 61 3.74 -2.38 -5.83
N ALA A 62 4.69 -1.46 -5.76
CA ALA A 62 5.35 -0.95 -6.97
C ALA A 62 6.58 -1.81 -7.30
N ASP A 63 6.87 -1.99 -8.58
CA ASP A 63 8.10 -2.64 -9.07
C ASP A 63 8.78 -1.69 -10.05
N LEU A 64 9.66 -0.83 -9.54
CA LEU A 64 10.34 0.20 -10.32
C LEU A 64 11.61 -0.36 -10.97
N GLN A 65 11.73 -0.16 -12.28
CA GLN A 65 12.85 -0.62 -13.09
C GLN A 65 13.48 0.55 -13.85
N LEU A 66 14.81 0.58 -13.90
CA LEU A 66 15.56 1.62 -14.60
C LEU A 66 16.54 0.98 -15.60
N LYS A 67 16.50 1.41 -16.85
CA LYS A 67 17.41 0.94 -17.90
C LYS A 67 18.08 2.13 -18.58
N LYS A 68 19.40 2.09 -18.73
CA LYS A 68 20.19 3.05 -19.51
C LYS A 68 20.87 2.34 -20.67
N VAL A 69 20.80 2.90 -21.87
CA VAL A 69 21.46 2.37 -23.07
C VAL A 69 22.17 3.47 -23.83
N LEU A 70 23.34 3.17 -24.38
CA LEU A 70 23.99 4.00 -25.38
C LEU A 70 23.30 3.76 -26.72
N LEU A 71 22.95 4.83 -27.45
CA LEU A 71 22.30 4.75 -28.75
C LEU A 71 23.28 4.85 -29.92
N ASN A 72 24.52 5.26 -29.67
CA ASN A 72 25.57 5.26 -30.68
C ASN A 72 26.21 3.87 -30.82
N ASN A 73 26.83 3.62 -31.97
CA ASN A 73 27.70 2.47 -32.15
C ASN A 73 29.05 2.69 -31.45
N GLU A 74 29.63 1.61 -30.96
CA GLU A 74 30.96 1.61 -30.36
C GLU A 74 32.03 1.20 -31.41
N PRO A 75 33.29 1.66 -31.27
CA PRO A 75 33.80 2.59 -30.27
C PRO A 75 33.50 4.05 -30.60
N LEU A 76 33.36 4.89 -29.56
CA LEU A 76 33.30 6.35 -29.71
C LEU A 76 34.71 6.93 -29.91
N GLN A 77 34.84 7.90 -30.80
CA GLN A 77 36.08 8.66 -31.00
C GLN A 77 36.11 9.87 -30.06
N THR A 78 37.31 10.34 -29.71
CA THR A 78 37.48 11.58 -28.93
C THR A 78 36.77 12.76 -29.60
N GLY A 79 35.99 13.53 -28.84
CA GLY A 79 35.15 14.61 -29.36
C GLY A 79 33.83 14.14 -29.99
N GLY A 80 33.62 12.83 -30.09
CA GLY A 80 32.34 12.24 -30.48
C GLY A 80 31.24 12.48 -29.44
N LYS A 81 29.98 12.39 -29.87
CA LYS A 81 28.81 12.59 -29.01
C LYS A 81 28.26 11.24 -28.55
N ALA A 82 28.17 11.06 -27.23
CA ALA A 82 27.44 9.96 -26.63
C ALA A 82 25.97 10.36 -26.41
N VAL A 83 25.05 9.53 -26.84
CA VAL A 83 23.61 9.71 -26.72
C VAL A 83 23.07 8.56 -25.90
N PHE A 84 22.58 8.86 -24.70
CA PHE A 84 22.00 7.87 -23.80
C PHE A 84 20.48 7.98 -23.79
N ARG A 85 19.81 6.83 -23.70
CA ARG A 85 18.39 6.75 -23.35
C ARG A 85 18.26 6.10 -21.99
N ILE A 86 17.55 6.78 -21.09
CA ILE A 86 17.14 6.24 -19.78
C ILE A 86 15.64 5.96 -19.85
N THR A 87 15.23 4.78 -19.41
CA THR A 87 13.84 4.34 -19.37
C THR A 87 13.51 3.89 -17.96
N LEU A 88 12.46 4.47 -17.39
CA LEU A 88 11.90 4.13 -16.09
C LEU A 88 10.55 3.43 -16.32
N THR A 89 10.33 2.30 -15.66
CA THR A 89 9.10 1.51 -15.76
C THR A 89 8.60 1.15 -14.37
N ASN A 90 7.29 1.14 -14.15
CA ASN A 90 6.66 0.51 -12.98
C ASN A 90 5.90 -0.75 -13.43
N ALA A 91 6.42 -1.93 -13.12
CA ALA A 91 5.82 -3.22 -13.44
C ALA A 91 4.88 -3.74 -12.33
N GLY A 92 4.79 -3.03 -11.21
CA GLY A 92 3.91 -3.36 -10.09
C GLY A 92 2.51 -2.75 -10.26
N PRO A 93 1.48 -3.29 -9.58
CA PRO A 93 0.11 -2.81 -9.70
C PRO A 93 -0.12 -1.41 -9.11
N ASP A 94 0.72 -0.94 -8.19
CA ASP A 94 0.50 0.33 -7.48
C ASP A 94 1.27 1.50 -8.09
N SER A 95 0.59 2.64 -8.27
CA SER A 95 1.20 3.87 -8.77
C SER A 95 2.10 4.56 -7.73
N VAL A 96 3.16 5.22 -8.22
CA VAL A 96 4.16 5.92 -7.40
C VAL A 96 4.16 7.40 -7.76
N GLN A 97 4.02 8.27 -6.76
CA GLN A 97 3.88 9.73 -6.97
C GLN A 97 5.19 10.51 -6.76
N THR A 98 6.29 9.85 -6.41
CA THR A 98 7.53 10.55 -6.03
C THR A 98 8.75 9.74 -6.44
N ILE A 99 9.01 9.71 -7.74
CA ILE A 99 10.22 9.08 -8.30
C ILE A 99 11.25 10.18 -8.57
N VAL A 100 12.49 9.91 -8.21
CA VAL A 100 13.64 10.75 -8.56
C VAL A 100 14.69 9.86 -9.21
N VAL A 101 14.98 10.12 -10.49
CA VAL A 101 16.08 9.46 -11.20
C VAL A 101 17.29 10.38 -11.16
N ARG A 102 18.45 9.85 -10.78
CA ARG A 102 19.73 10.58 -10.77
C ARG A 102 20.70 9.89 -11.72
N ASP A 103 21.28 10.65 -12.63
CA ASP A 103 22.30 10.19 -13.56
C ASP A 103 23.54 11.07 -13.45
N THR A 104 24.62 10.51 -12.90
CA THR A 104 25.91 11.19 -12.77
C THR A 104 26.74 10.96 -14.03
N LEU A 105 27.10 12.03 -14.73
CA LEU A 105 27.94 11.98 -15.92
C LEU A 105 29.41 11.89 -15.49
N THR A 106 29.86 10.68 -15.14
CA THR A 106 31.23 10.43 -14.67
C THR A 106 32.25 10.43 -15.81
N GLY A 107 33.50 10.81 -15.50
CA GLY A 107 34.61 10.78 -16.45
C GLY A 107 34.61 11.99 -17.39
N ASN A 108 35.01 11.77 -18.65
CA ASN A 108 35.13 12.81 -19.68
C ASN A 108 33.81 13.08 -20.41
N LEU A 109 32.67 12.88 -19.75
CA LEU A 109 31.34 13.12 -20.31
C LEU A 109 30.77 14.42 -19.75
N ASP A 110 30.61 15.40 -20.62
CA ASP A 110 29.90 16.65 -20.35
C ASP A 110 28.56 16.66 -21.06
N LEU A 111 27.55 17.28 -20.45
CA LEU A 111 26.27 17.46 -21.11
C LEU A 111 26.43 18.50 -22.22
N ILE A 112 26.01 18.15 -23.43
CA ILE A 112 26.00 19.05 -24.59
C ILE A 112 24.55 19.28 -25.00
N GLY A 113 24.08 20.52 -24.92
CA GLY A 113 22.70 20.87 -25.26
C GLY A 113 21.69 20.57 -24.15
N GLY A 114 20.42 20.47 -24.54
CA GLY A 114 19.31 20.18 -23.63
C GLY A 114 19.10 18.69 -23.38
N ILE A 115 18.25 18.38 -22.39
CA ILE A 115 17.81 17.02 -22.09
C ILE A 115 16.38 16.87 -22.57
N ASP A 116 16.17 16.01 -23.56
CA ASP A 116 14.84 15.69 -24.05
C ASP A 116 14.17 14.68 -23.10
N VAL A 117 12.97 15.02 -22.63
CA VAL A 117 12.15 14.14 -21.80
C VAL A 117 10.76 13.97 -22.36
N SER A 118 10.23 12.75 -22.27
CA SER A 118 8.88 12.43 -22.73
C SER A 118 7.80 12.83 -21.73
N ALA A 119 8.14 12.91 -20.45
CA ALA A 119 7.27 13.33 -19.35
C ALA A 119 8.14 13.75 -18.16
N GLY A 120 7.65 14.63 -17.28
CA GLY A 120 8.42 15.08 -16.11
C GLY A 120 9.28 16.31 -16.36
N VAL A 121 10.08 16.64 -15.34
CA VAL A 121 11.01 17.78 -15.35
C VAL A 121 12.43 17.27 -15.09
N THR A 122 13.41 17.88 -15.75
CA THR A 122 14.83 17.61 -15.54
C THR A 122 15.58 18.83 -15.05
N HIS A 123 16.60 18.58 -14.24
CA HIS A 123 17.57 19.57 -13.82
C HIS A 123 18.97 19.01 -14.01
N TYR A 124 19.88 19.82 -14.54
CA TYR A 124 21.29 19.46 -14.65
C TYR A 124 22.13 20.43 -13.82
N ASP A 125 22.92 19.87 -12.91
CA ASP A 125 23.97 20.58 -12.20
C ASP A 125 25.31 20.34 -12.91
N ALA A 126 25.85 21.40 -13.51
CA ALA A 126 27.10 21.36 -14.25
C ALA A 126 28.34 21.20 -13.35
N VAL A 127 28.26 21.60 -12.08
CA VAL A 127 29.37 21.48 -11.13
C VAL A 127 29.53 20.03 -10.70
N SER A 128 28.43 19.39 -10.29
CA SER A 128 28.45 17.98 -9.91
C SER A 128 28.35 17.02 -11.10
N LYS A 129 28.05 17.53 -12.30
CA LYS A 129 27.70 16.77 -13.51
C LYS A 129 26.57 15.76 -13.26
N ILE A 130 25.54 16.17 -12.53
CA ILE A 130 24.40 15.30 -12.19
C ILE A 130 23.15 15.80 -12.91
N VAL A 131 22.49 14.88 -13.61
CA VAL A 131 21.12 15.05 -14.09
C VAL A 131 20.17 14.47 -13.04
N VAL A 132 19.20 15.26 -12.61
CA VAL A 132 18.09 14.83 -11.77
C VAL A 132 16.80 14.93 -12.57
N HIS A 133 16.00 13.86 -12.56
CA HIS A 133 14.72 13.80 -13.24
C HIS A 133 13.59 13.46 -12.29
N PHE A 134 12.48 14.18 -12.42
CA PHE A 134 11.23 13.99 -11.69
C PHE A 134 10.13 13.63 -12.70
N PRO A 135 9.84 12.32 -12.90
CA PRO A 135 8.76 11.87 -13.77
C PRO A 135 7.40 12.37 -13.25
N LEU A 136 6.49 12.72 -14.16
CA LEU A 136 5.09 12.92 -13.80
C LEU A 136 4.42 11.55 -13.55
N PRO A 137 3.46 11.47 -12.61
CA PRO A 137 2.69 10.25 -12.35
C PRO A 137 1.92 9.72 -13.56
#